data_AF-A0A7C3YY94-F1
#
_entry.id   AF-A0A7C3YY94-F1
#
_cell.length_a   1.000
_cell.length_b   1.000
_cell.length_c   1.000
_cell.angle_alpha   90.00
_cell.angle_beta   90.00
_cell.angle_gamma   90.00
#
_symmetry.space_group_name_H-M   'P 1'
#
loop_
_entity.id
_entity.type
_entity.pdbx_description
1 polymer ?
#
loop_
_entity_poly.entity_id
_entity_poly.type
_entity_poly.pdbx_seq_one_letter_code
_entity_poly.pdbx_strand_id
1 'polypeptide(L)'
;ACGLPVVCSNIRGHRDIVSIAKGNILFDFKDNSFIKAILDLYKNSKKREEIGKMNIEYAKQFSIENSLNEMEKIYLSVMQH
;
A
#
# COMPACT_ATOMS: atom_id res chain seq x y z
N ALA A 1 1.51 4.30 -9.57
CA ALA A 1 0.70 4.68 -8.40
C ALA A 1 0.47 6.19 -8.39
N CYS A 2 -0.65 6.67 -7.83
CA CYS A 2 -1.07 8.07 -7.88
C CYS A 2 -0.62 8.94 -6.68
N GLY A 3 0.12 8.37 -5.72
CA GLY A 3 0.61 9.11 -4.55
C GLY A 3 -0.48 9.65 -3.62
N LEU A 4 -1.59 8.91 -3.49
CA LEU A 4 -2.69 9.28 -2.60
C LEU A 4 -2.73 8.37 -1.37
N PRO A 5 -3.11 8.89 -0.19
CA PRO A 5 -3.45 8.06 0.95
C PRO A 5 -4.63 7.13 0.65
N VAL A 6 -4.58 5.93 1.19
CA VAL A 6 -5.63 4.91 1.04
C VAL A 6 -6.36 4.73 2.37
N VAL A 7 -7.69 4.74 2.30
CA VAL A 7 -8.58 4.31 3.38
C VAL A 7 -9.33 3.08 2.86
N CYS A 8 -9.09 1.91 3.45
CA CYS A 8 -9.64 0.65 2.95
C CYS A 8 -10.14 -0.26 4.08
N SER A 9 -11.02 -1.21 3.75
CA SER A 9 -11.63 -2.08 4.76
C SER A 9 -10.59 -3.00 5.42
N ASN A 10 -10.78 -3.32 6.69
CA ASN A 10 -9.90 -4.22 7.46
C ASN A 10 -10.08 -5.69 7.08
N ILE A 11 -9.62 -6.06 5.88
CA ILE A 11 -9.57 -7.43 5.37
C ILE A 11 -8.12 -7.87 5.15
N ARG A 12 -7.88 -9.18 5.00
CA ARG A 12 -6.53 -9.76 4.90
C ARG A 12 -5.67 -9.07 3.83
N GLY A 13 -6.13 -9.00 2.58
CA GLY A 13 -5.34 -8.41 1.49
C GLY A 13 -4.99 -6.93 1.71
N HIS A 14 -5.92 -6.15 2.29
CA HIS A 14 -5.64 -4.76 2.64
C HIS A 14 -4.66 -4.64 3.81
N ARG A 15 -4.75 -5.51 4.83
CA ARG A 15 -3.77 -5.57 5.92
C ARG A 15 -2.38 -5.87 5.40
N ASP A 16 -2.26 -6.82 4.47
CA ASP A 16 -0.98 -7.19 3.87
C ASP A 16 -0.35 -5.97 3.17
N ILE A 17 -1.12 -5.23 2.37
CA ILE A 17 -0.65 -4.00 1.71
C ILE A 17 -0.29 -2.89 2.71
N VAL A 18 -1.17 -2.58 3.67
CA VAL A 18 -0.97 -1.48 4.64
C VAL A 18 0.19 -1.78 5.60
N SER A 19 0.48 -3.05 5.87
CA SER A 19 1.64 -3.43 6.70
C SER A 19 2.98 -3.01 6.08
N ILE A 20 3.05 -3.04 4.75
CA ILE A 20 4.21 -2.62 3.96
C ILE A 20 4.13 -1.12 3.69
N ALA A 21 2.99 -0.66 3.17
CA ALA A 21 2.72 0.74 2.84
C ALA A 21 2.15 1.50 4.05
N LYS A 22 3.03 1.84 4.99
CA LYS A 22 2.68 2.50 6.26
C LYS A 22 2.02 3.86 6.04
N GLY A 23 1.13 4.22 6.97
CA GLY A 23 0.42 5.51 6.97
C GLY A 23 -0.96 5.46 6.32
N ASN A 24 -1.23 4.46 5.47
CA ASN A 24 -2.59 4.15 5.00
C ASN A 24 -3.46 3.62 6.15
N ILE A 25 -4.78 3.79 6.04
CA ILE A 25 -5.71 3.60 7.16
C ILE A 25 -6.66 2.44 6.85
N LEU A 26 -6.79 1.52 7.80
CA LEU A 26 -7.80 0.48 7.78
C LEU A 26 -9.03 0.93 8.55
N PHE A 27 -10.22 0.61 8.05
CA PHE A 27 -11.48 0.85 8.74
C PHE A 27 -12.30 -0.44 8.91
N ASP A 28 -13.16 -0.46 9.93
CA ASP A 28 -14.16 -1.51 10.14
C ASP A 28 -15.56 -0.96 9.81
N PHE A 29 -16.45 -1.81 9.33
CA PHE A 29 -17.83 -1.42 9.00
C PHE A 29 -18.72 -1.29 10.24
N LYS A 30 -18.28 -1.85 11.38
CA LYS A 30 -19.04 -1.85 12.63
C LYS A 30 -18.89 -0.58 13.44
N ASP A 31 -18.03 0.35 13.01
CA ASP A 31 -17.77 1.58 13.74
C ASP A 31 -17.58 2.80 12.81
N ASN A 32 -17.28 3.94 13.43
CA ASN A 32 -17.09 5.21 12.72
C ASN A 32 -15.65 5.42 12.22
N SER A 33 -14.81 4.37 12.17
CA SER A 33 -13.40 4.49 11.77
C SER A 33 -13.24 5.03 10.35
N PHE A 34 -14.14 4.65 9.42
CA PHE A 34 -14.12 5.18 8.05
C PHE A 34 -14.27 6.70 8.02
N ILE A 35 -15.30 7.22 8.69
CA ILE A 35 -15.59 8.67 8.75
C ILE A 35 -14.42 9.40 9.42
N LYS A 36 -13.91 8.88 10.55
CA LYS A 36 -12.77 9.47 11.26
C LYS A 36 -11.52 9.55 10.38
N ALA A 37 -11.21 8.48 9.64
CA ALA A 37 -10.07 8.42 8.73
C ALA A 37 -10.18 9.47 7.61
N ILE A 38 -11.36 9.58 6.99
CA ILE A 38 -11.60 10.58 5.93
C ILE A 38 -11.47 12.00 6.47
N LEU A 39 -12.05 12.29 7.64
CA LEU A 39 -11.96 13.63 8.25
C LEU A 39 -10.53 14.01 8.67
N ASP A 40 -9.78 13.07 9.23
CA ASP A 40 -8.38 13.26 9.59
C ASP A 40 -7.53 13.60 8.35
N LEU A 41 -7.65 12.78 7.30
CA LEU A 41 -6.96 13.03 6.05
C LEU A 41 -7.40 14.35 5.43
N TYR A 42 -8.70 14.68 5.41
CA TYR A 42 -9.21 15.96 4.87
C TYR A 42 -8.64 17.18 5.59
N LYS A 43 -8.55 17.13 6.92
CA LYS A 43 -8.05 18.25 7.74
C LYS A 43 -6.54 18.39 7.74
N ASN A 44 -5.79 17.32 7.48
CA ASN A 44 -4.34 17.31 7.60
C ASN A 44 -3.65 17.12 6.24
N SER A 45 -3.43 18.22 5.52
CA SER A 45 -2.77 18.22 4.19
C SER A 45 -1.34 17.68 4.24
N LYS A 46 -0.57 18.02 5.28
CA LYS A 46 0.80 17.54 5.46
C LYS A 46 0.85 16.02 5.57
N LYS A 47 -0.04 15.44 6.38
CA LYS A 47 -0.17 13.98 6.50
C LYS A 47 -0.52 13.33 5.16
N ARG A 48 -1.42 13.93 4.37
CA ARG A 48 -1.75 13.42 3.03
C ARG A 48 -0.54 13.40 2.10
N GLU A 49 0.25 14.47 2.12
CA GLU A 49 1.43 14.60 1.27
C GLU A 49 2.53 13.59 1.65
N GLU A 50 2.78 13.43 2.95
CA GLU A 50 3.77 12.47 3.47
C GLU A 50 3.40 11.03 3.10
N ILE A 51 2.16 10.61 3.36
CA ILE A 51 1.66 9.28 2.98
C ILE A 51 1.71 9.12 1.46
N GLY A 52 1.37 10.17 0.71
CA GLY A 52 1.42 10.15 -0.75
C GLY A 52 2.81 9.88 -1.31
N LYS A 53 3.82 10.58 -0.80
CA LYS A 53 5.24 10.37 -1.15
C LYS A 53 5.69 8.95 -0.82
N MET A 54 5.35 8.46 0.38
CA MET A 54 5.64 7.09 0.80
C MET A 54 4.98 6.06 -0.12
N ASN A 55 3.71 6.25 -0.47
CA ASN A 55 2.96 5.34 -1.34
C ASN A 55 3.55 5.26 -2.76
N ILE A 56 4.14 6.34 -3.29
CA ILE A 56 4.86 6.29 -4.57
C ILE A 56 6.09 5.38 -4.44
N GLU A 57 6.86 5.53 -3.35
CA GLU A 57 8.04 4.69 -3.11
C GLU A 57 7.66 3.21 -2.93
N TYR A 58 6.66 2.93 -2.09
CA TYR A 58 6.15 1.58 -1.88
C TYR A 58 5.52 0.96 -3.11
N ALA A 59 5.07 1.73 -4.10
CA ALA A 59 4.56 1.16 -5.32
C ALA A 59 5.68 0.62 -6.24
N LYS A 60 6.92 1.11 -6.08
CA LYS A 60 8.04 0.71 -6.94
C LYS A 60 8.41 -0.75 -6.77
N GLN A 61 8.36 -1.30 -5.57
CA GLN A 61 8.57 -2.76 -5.33
C GLN A 61 7.57 -3.65 -6.09
N PHE A 62 6.39 -3.12 -6.43
CA PHE A 62 5.38 -3.82 -7.22
C PHE A 62 5.44 -3.45 -8.71
N SER A 63 6.54 -2.87 -9.18
CA SER A 63 6.74 -2.61 -10.60
C SER A 63 6.79 -3.93 -11.38
N ILE A 64 6.40 -3.84 -12.65
CA ILE A 64 6.49 -4.98 -13.58
C ILE A 64 7.95 -5.44 -13.67
N GLU A 65 8.90 -4.50 -13.74
CA GLU A 65 10.33 -4.79 -13.77
C GLU A 65 10.79 -5.63 -12.57
N ASN A 66 10.41 -5.26 -11.36
CA ASN A 66 10.73 -6.03 -10.17
C ASN A 66 10.06 -7.42 -10.19
N SER A 67 8.82 -7.50 -10.66
CA SER A 67 8.11 -8.76 -10.79
C SER A 67 8.78 -9.71 -11.80
N LEU A 68 9.26 -9.17 -12.93
CA LEU A 68 10.00 -9.92 -13.94
C LEU A 68 11.34 -10.42 -13.40
N ASN A 69 12.09 -9.56 -12.71
CA ASN A 69 13.38 -9.91 -12.11
C ASN A 69 13.23 -11.05 -11.07
N GLU A 70 12.20 -11.02 -10.23
CA GLU A 70 11.95 -12.11 -9.28
C GLU A 70 11.55 -13.41 -9.97
N MET A 71 10.75 -13.32 -11.05
CA MET A 71 10.36 -14.49 -11.83
C MET A 71 11.54 -15.11 -12.57
N GLU A 72 12.44 -14.29 -13.14
CA GLU A 72 13.67 -14.75 -13.78
C GLU A 72 14.55 -15.54 -12.81
N LYS A 73 14.74 -15.05 -11.57
CA LYS A 73 15.49 -15.76 -10.53
C LYS A 73 14.92 -17.14 -10.24
N ILE A 74 13.60 -17.27 -10.20
CA ILE A 74 12.93 -18.56 -9.98
C ILE A 74 13.16 -19.49 -11.18
N TYR A 75 13.04 -19.00 -12.42
CA TYR A 75 13.29 -19.84 -13.59
C TYR A 75 14.75 -20.30 -13.67
N LEU A 76 15.71 -19.41 -13.43
CA LEU A 76 17.12 -19.75 -13.43
C LEU A 76 17.47 -20.79 -12.34
N SER A 77 16.84 -20.72 -11.16
CA SER A 77 17.10 -21.68 -10.08
C SER A 77 16.58 -23.09 -10.40
N VAL A 78 15.52 -23.21 -11.19
CA VAL A 78 14.98 -24.50 -11.63
C VAL A 78 15.71 -25.05 -12.86
N MET A 79 16.16 -24.18 -13.77
CA MET A 79 16.84 -24.58 -15.02
C MET A 79 18.32 -24.92 -14.87
N GLN A 80 18.95 -24.58 -13.74
CA GLN A 80 20.35 -24.96 -13.43
C GLN A 80 20.47 -26.36 -12.81
N HIS A 81 19.37 -27.12 -12.75
CA HIS A 81 19.30 -28.53 -12.40
C HIS A 81 18.88 -29.36 -13.62
#